data_AF-A0A382S2S4-F1
#
_entry.id   AF-A0A382S2S4-F1
#
_cell.length_a   1.000
_cell.length_b   1.000
_cell.length_c   1.000
_cell.angle_alpha   90.00
_cell.angle_beta   90.00
_cell.angle_gamma   90.00
#
_symmetry.space_group_name_H-M   'P 1'
#
loop_
_entity.id
_entity.type
_entity.pdbx_description
1 polymer ?
#
loop_
_entity_poly.entity_id
_entity_poly.type
_entity_poly.pdbx_seq_one_letter_code
_entity_poly.pdbx_strand_id
1 'polypeptide(L)' 'MDLSIIIFLLGGLFLGWSLGANDAANVFGTAVGTRMVRFKTAALVCSIFVILGAIISGAG' A
#
# COMPACT_ATOMS: atom_id res chain seq x y z
N MET A 1 -8.28 26.94 3.27
CA MET A 1 -8.13 25.68 2.54
C MET A 1 -9.42 25.44 1.79
N ASP A 2 -9.37 25.46 0.47
CA ASP A 2 -10.54 25.20 -0.36
C ASP A 2 -11.04 23.77 -0.17
N LEU A 3 -12.35 23.60 -0.08
CA LEU A 3 -13.01 22.30 0.11
C LEU A 3 -12.56 21.26 -0.92
N SER A 4 -12.24 21.72 -2.13
CA SER A 4 -11.72 20.90 -3.23
C SER A 4 -10.43 20.17 -2.86
N ILE A 5 -9.50 20.82 -2.15
CA ILE A 5 -8.21 20.20 -1.78
C ILE A 5 -8.43 19.02 -0.83
N ILE A 6 -9.34 19.17 0.13
CA ILE A 6 -9.68 18.11 1.08
C ILE A 6 -10.32 16.92 0.35
N ILE A 7 -11.21 17.18 -0.60
CA ILE A 7 -11.87 16.12 -1.39
C ILE A 7 -10.83 15.34 -2.22
N PHE A 8 -9.91 16.02 -2.89
CA PHE A 8 -8.87 15.35 -3.68
C PHE A 8 -7.88 14.56 -2.80
N LEU A 9 -7.50 15.08 -1.64
CA LEU A 9 -6.65 14.37 -0.68
C LEU A 9 -7.31 13.10 -0.16
N LEU A 10 -8.58 13.18 0.23
CA LEU A 10 -9.35 12.02 0.70
C LEU A 10 -9.49 10.98 -0.41
N GLY A 11 -9.76 11.40 -1.65
CA GLY A 11 -9.84 10.51 -2.81
C GLY A 11 -8.51 9.80 -3.09
N GLY A 12 -7.40 10.54 -3.11
CA GLY A 12 -6.06 9.98 -3.30
C GLY A 12 -5.65 9.03 -2.17
N LEU A 13 -5.95 9.37 -0.92
CA LEU A 13 -5.66 8.52 0.23
C LEU A 13 -6.49 7.23 0.21
N PHE A 14 -7.77 7.33 -0.13
CA PHE A 14 -8.66 6.17 -0.27
C PHE A 14 -8.19 5.24 -1.39
N LEU A 15 -7.89 5.78 -2.57
CA LEU A 15 -7.36 5.00 -3.69
C LEU A 15 -6.02 4.34 -3.33
N GLY A 16 -5.08 5.10 -2.76
CA GLY A 16 -3.78 4.57 -2.36
C GLY A 16 -3.88 3.44 -1.33
N TRP A 17 -4.78 3.57 -0.35
CA TRP A 17 -5.00 2.51 0.64
C TRP A 17 -5.67 1.28 0.02
N SER A 18 -6.76 1.44 -0.72
CA SER A 18 -7.46 0.32 -1.35
C SER A 18 -6.57 -0.43 -2.34
N LEU A 19 -5.78 0.28 -3.15
CA LEU A 19 -4.90 -0.32 -4.15
C LEU A 19 -3.71 -1.03 -3.49
N GLY A 20 -3.04 -0.37 -2.52
CA GLY A 20 -1.94 -0.96 -1.78
C GLY A 20 -2.34 -2.20 -0.97
N ALA A 21 -3.53 -2.23 -0.37
CA ALA A 21 -4.03 -3.40 0.36
C ALA A 21 -4.32 -4.59 -0.56
N ASN A 22 -4.84 -4.33 -1.76
CA ASN A 22 -5.13 -5.38 -2.74
C ASN A 22 -3.85 -6.05 -3.25
N ASP A 23 -2.86 -5.26 -3.65
CA ASP A 23 -1.57 -5.76 -4.12
C ASP A 23 -0.78 -6.47 -3.03
N ALA A 24 -0.80 -5.95 -1.79
CA ALA A 24 -0.17 -6.60 -0.65
C ALA A 24 -0.72 -8.01 -0.39
N ALA A 25 -2.05 -8.19 -0.52
CA ALA A 25 -2.69 -9.49 -0.38
C ALA A 25 -2.35 -10.43 -1.55
N ASN A 26 -2.19 -9.91 -2.77
CA ASN A 26 -1.83 -10.71 -3.92
C ASN A 26 -0.38 -11.23 -3.84
N VAL A 27 0.57 -10.40 -3.39
CA VAL A 27 1.99 -10.77 -3.27
C VAL A 27 2.26 -11.64 -2.05
N PHE A 28 1.77 -11.25 -0.87
CA PHE A 28 2.08 -11.94 0.39
C PHE A 28 0.99 -12.91 0.86
N GLY A 29 -0.18 -12.97 0.21
CA GLY A 29 -1.30 -13.79 0.66
C GLY A 29 -0.99 -15.29 0.69
N THR A 30 -0.30 -15.80 -0.33
CA THR A 30 0.12 -17.21 -0.37
C THR A 30 1.23 -17.50 0.64
N ALA A 31 2.20 -16.60 0.79
CA ALA A 31 3.31 -16.73 1.73
C ALA A 31 2.86 -16.67 3.21
N VAL A 32 1.86 -15.84 3.52
CA VAL A 32 1.25 -15.76 4.86
C VAL A 32 0.28 -16.91 5.10
N GLY A 33 -0.54 -17.28 4.11
CA GLY A 33 -1.51 -18.37 4.19
C GLY A 33 -0.88 -19.75 4.38
N THR A 34 0.30 -19.97 3.80
CA THR A 34 1.09 -21.21 3.94
C THR A 34 2.00 -21.20 5.19
N ARG A 35 1.97 -20.14 6.00
CA ARG A 35 2.85 -19.90 7.16
C ARG A 35 4.35 -19.86 6.84
N MET A 36 4.73 -19.60 5.59
CA MET A 36 6.14 -19.34 5.25
C MET A 36 6.63 -18.01 5.85
N VAL A 37 5.75 -17.00 5.94
CA VAL A 37 6.06 -15.68 6.50
C VAL A 37 4.98 -15.24 7.48
N ARG A 38 5.37 -14.65 8.62
CA ARG A 38 4.40 -14.08 9.58
C ARG A 38 3.76 -12.82 9.00
N PHE A 39 2.47 -12.62 9.27
CA PHE A 39 1.73 -11.42 8.85
C PHE A 39 2.43 -10.11 9.21
N LYS A 40 2.99 -10.02 10.43
CA LYS A 40 3.75 -8.84 10.87
C LYS A 40 4.98 -8.57 10.00
N THR A 41 5.71 -9.61 9.62
CA THR A 41 6.90 -9.48 8.78
C THR A 41 6.52 -9.08 7.36
N ALA A 42 5.47 -9.71 6.80
CA ALA A 42 4.94 -9.35 5.49
C ALA A 42 4.46 -7.89 5.44
N ALA A 43 3.72 -7.44 6.44
CA ALA A 43 3.24 -6.05 6.53
C ALA A 43 4.38 -5.03 6.61
N LEU A 44 5.44 -5.33 7.39
CA LEU A 44 6.60 -4.45 7.53
C LEU A 44 7.41 -4.35 6.22
N VAL A 45 7.66 -5.48 5.57
CA VAL A 45 8.36 -5.49 4.28
C VAL A 45 7.52 -4.78 3.23
N CYS A 46 6.22 -5.09 3.14
CA CYS A 46 5.33 -4.48 2.16
C CYS A 46 5.24 -2.96 2.33
N SER A 47 5.13 -2.44 3.57
CA SER A 47 5.06 -0.99 3.79
C SER A 47 6.33 -0.27 3.34
N ILE A 48 7.51 -0.82 3.65
CA ILE A 48 8.80 -0.23 3.23
C ILE A 48 8.91 -0.21 1.71
N PHE A 49 8.65 -1.33 1.04
CA PHE A 49 8.79 -1.43 -0.41
C PHE A 49 7.74 -0.61 -1.18
N VAL A 50 6.50 -0.52 -0.68
CA VAL A 50 5.46 0.34 -1.27
C VAL A 50 5.85 1.82 -1.17
N ILE A 51 6.36 2.27 -0.03
CA ILE A 51 6.81 3.67 0.14
C ILE A 51 8.01 3.95 -0.77
N LEU A 52 8.99 3.05 -0.82
CA LEU A 52 10.16 3.19 -1.70
C LEU A 52 9.75 3.23 -3.18
N GLY A 53 8.85 2.34 -3.61
CA GLY A 53 8.33 2.32 -4.98
C GLY A 53 7.57 3.60 -5.35
N ALA A 54 6.75 4.10 -4.42
CA ALA A 54 6.02 5.36 -4.61
C ALA A 54 6.96 6.57 -4.77
N ILE A 55 8.09 6.60 -4.04
CA ILE A 55 9.07 7.70 -4.13
C ILE A 55 9.92 7.59 -5.41
N ILE A 56 10.42 6.39 -5.73
CA ILE A 56 11.40 6.20 -6.81
C ILE A 56 10.71 6.21 -8.18
N SER A 57 9.51 5.63 -8.29
CA SER A 57 8.83 5.41 -9.57
C SER A 57 7.45 6.07 -9.67
N GLY A 58 6.91 6.61 -8.57
CA GLY A 58 5.58 7.21 -8.55
C GLY A 58 5.52 8.68 -9.00
N ALA A 59 6.66 9.29 -9.34
CA ALA A 59 6.74 10.67 -9.83
C ALA A 59 6.50 10.82 -11.36
N GLY A 60 6.01 9.76 -12.01
CA GLY A 60 5.70 9.72 -13.44
C GLY A 60 4.27 10.14 -13.77
#